data_AF-A0A7K4CP30-F1
#
_entry.id   AF-A0A7K4CP30-F1
#
_cell.length_a   1.000
_cell.length_b   1.000
_cell.length_c   1.000
_cell.angle_alpha   90.00
_cell.angle_beta   90.00
_cell.angle_gamma   90.00
#
_symmetry.space_group_name_H-M   'P 1'
#
loop_
_entity.id
_entity.type
_entity.pdbx_description
1 polymer ?
#
loop_
_entity_poly.entity_id
_entity_poly.type
_entity_poly.pdbx_seq_one_letter_code
_entity_poly.pdbx_strand_id
1 'polypeptide(L)'
;MTEKHIDDTVDLDAKDEAMKTPDMKRFEEEMGLKSIWRGVVTETYKKWAKGEKVYTREKERIALYVSEEDKQKWQDFIEKQESMTLSKLIRTAVNFYINFQPRIPALEKLSKVSHDLKEPLTIIKGFSQLLLDNYRTRLDPEVQAKIKEIFDKSIYLENQIKKILEEGGSENPSLYDVFIVDDDSATVELLTSYFQFKGIKAKGLGGGDDIIKELKEANPKVILLDVILPEIDGFKLCKQIKTDKALNKIKIFFVTAVPGYEVDKKMEETQADGYFLKPFDFSQLDGLKKYL
;
A
#
# COMPACT_ATOMS: atom_id res chain seq x y z
N MET A 1 -61.25 11.97 15.49
CA MET A 1 -60.51 10.89 16.16
C MET A 1 -59.06 11.04 15.76
N THR A 2 -58.24 11.45 16.71
CA THR A 2 -56.83 11.81 16.57
C THR A 2 -55.97 10.55 16.43
N GLU A 3 -55.16 10.50 15.38
CA GLU A 3 -54.12 9.49 15.18
C GLU A 3 -53.03 9.67 16.25
N LYS A 4 -52.83 8.64 17.08
CA LYS A 4 -51.64 8.52 17.92
C LYS A 4 -50.49 8.03 17.03
N HIS A 5 -49.60 8.93 16.63
CA HIS A 5 -48.22 8.56 16.35
C HIS A 5 -47.60 8.06 17.66
N ILE A 6 -47.29 6.77 17.72
CA ILE A 6 -46.42 6.22 18.76
C ILE A 6 -45.01 6.41 18.25
N ASP A 7 -44.36 7.41 18.82
CA ASP A 7 -42.95 7.71 18.69
C ASP A 7 -42.14 6.62 19.40
N ASP A 8 -41.78 5.57 18.66
CA ASP A 8 -40.95 4.45 19.14
C ASP A 8 -39.44 4.77 19.04
N THR A 9 -39.04 6.05 19.09
CA THR A 9 -37.73 6.39 19.67
C THR A 9 -37.84 6.23 21.18
N VAL A 10 -37.93 4.99 21.64
CA VAL A 10 -37.54 4.63 23.00
C VAL A 10 -36.14 5.18 23.16
N ASP A 11 -35.99 6.21 24.00
CA ASP A 11 -34.79 7.03 24.18
C ASP A 11 -33.55 6.17 24.46
N LEU A 12 -32.90 5.73 23.37
CA LEU A 12 -31.74 4.84 23.39
C LEU A 12 -30.55 5.55 24.05
N ASP A 13 -30.49 6.88 23.93
CA ASP A 13 -29.46 7.69 24.57
C ASP A 13 -29.69 7.78 26.09
N ALA A 14 -30.93 7.86 26.58
CA ALA A 14 -31.21 7.80 28.03
C ALA A 14 -30.90 6.42 28.64
N LYS A 15 -31.10 5.33 27.89
CA LYS A 15 -30.70 3.98 28.33
C LYS A 15 -29.18 3.83 28.37
N ASP A 16 -28.48 4.35 27.37
CA ASP A 16 -27.02 4.35 27.33
C ASP A 16 -26.45 5.16 28.51
N GLU A 17 -27.03 6.32 28.82
CA GLU A 17 -26.61 7.19 29.91
C GLU A 17 -26.79 6.56 31.30
N ALA A 18 -27.87 5.79 31.50
CA ALA A 18 -28.13 5.08 32.76
C ALA A 18 -27.16 3.92 33.02
N MET A 19 -26.47 3.42 32.00
CA MET A 19 -25.51 2.31 32.11
C MET A 19 -24.06 2.76 32.34
N LYS A 20 -23.77 4.07 32.27
CA LYS A 20 -22.40 4.60 32.36
C LYS A 20 -21.87 4.61 33.80
N THR A 21 -20.72 3.99 34.01
CA THR A 21 -19.95 4.11 35.24
C THR A 21 -19.16 5.43 35.28
N PRO A 22 -18.62 5.86 36.45
CA PRO A 22 -17.78 7.06 36.54
C PRO A 22 -16.59 7.04 35.58
N ASP A 23 -15.94 5.89 35.41
CA ASP A 23 -14.82 5.72 34.49
C ASP A 23 -15.25 5.81 33.01
N MET A 24 -16.46 5.37 32.69
CA MET A 24 -17.04 5.52 31.35
C MET A 24 -17.28 6.98 31.01
N LYS A 25 -17.81 7.78 31.96
CA LYS A 25 -18.00 9.22 31.77
C LYS A 25 -16.66 9.95 31.60
N ARG A 26 -15.67 9.59 32.42
CA ARG A 26 -14.31 10.12 32.32
C ARG A 26 -13.67 9.81 30.96
N PHE A 27 -13.83 8.58 30.45
CA PHE A 27 -13.36 8.23 29.11
C PHE A 27 -14.01 9.07 28.02
N GLU A 28 -15.33 9.29 28.09
CA GLU A 28 -16.05 10.10 27.10
C GLU A 28 -15.57 11.56 27.12
N GLU A 29 -15.31 12.12 28.30
CA GLU A 29 -14.75 13.47 28.47
C GLU A 29 -13.30 13.58 27.98
N GLU A 30 -12.44 12.61 28.30
CA GLU A 30 -11.02 12.64 27.93
C GLU A 30 -10.79 12.35 26.43
N MET A 31 -11.60 11.48 25.83
CA MET A 31 -11.36 10.96 24.48
C MET A 31 -12.34 11.49 23.44
N GLY A 32 -13.45 12.13 23.84
CA GLY A 32 -14.50 12.58 22.92
C GLY A 32 -15.24 11.44 22.20
N LEU A 33 -15.14 10.21 22.69
CA LEU A 33 -15.70 9.00 22.08
C LEU A 33 -16.69 8.33 23.03
N LYS A 34 -17.82 7.82 22.53
CA LYS A 34 -18.83 7.13 23.35
C LYS A 34 -18.27 5.84 23.99
N SER A 35 -18.53 5.67 25.29
CA SER A 35 -18.20 4.49 26.10
C SER A 35 -19.23 3.37 25.94
N ILE A 36 -20.48 3.74 25.68
CA ILE A 36 -21.61 2.85 25.38
C ILE A 36 -22.30 3.36 24.12
N TRP A 37 -22.66 2.43 23.23
CA TRP A 37 -23.48 2.73 22.06
C TRP A 37 -24.54 1.64 21.89
N ARG A 38 -25.81 2.01 22.05
CA ARG A 38 -26.99 1.14 21.95
C ARG A 38 -26.93 -0.06 22.90
N GLY A 39 -26.61 0.19 24.16
CA GLY A 39 -26.53 -0.78 25.24
C GLY A 39 -25.27 -1.65 25.22
N VAL A 40 -24.34 -1.41 24.29
CA VAL A 40 -23.09 -2.17 24.16
C VAL A 40 -21.90 -1.31 24.54
N VAL A 41 -21.08 -1.80 25.47
CA VAL A 41 -19.81 -1.18 25.84
C VAL A 41 -18.84 -1.22 24.66
N THR A 42 -18.31 -0.06 24.27
CA THR A 42 -17.46 0.07 23.09
C THR A 42 -16.10 -0.58 23.31
N GLU A 43 -15.54 -1.20 22.26
CA GLU A 43 -14.20 -1.79 22.31
C GLU A 43 -13.13 -0.73 22.62
N THR A 44 -13.37 0.51 22.22
CA THR A 44 -12.50 1.64 22.51
C THR A 44 -12.40 1.92 24.01
N TYR A 45 -13.53 1.93 24.73
CA TYR A 45 -13.53 2.03 26.19
C TYR A 45 -12.86 0.81 26.83
N LYS A 46 -13.13 -0.41 26.35
CA LYS A 46 -12.50 -1.63 26.90
C LYS A 46 -10.97 -1.61 26.79
N LYS A 47 -10.44 -1.02 25.71
CA LYS A 47 -9.00 -0.84 25.51
C LYS A 47 -8.43 0.26 26.39
N TRP A 48 -9.12 1.40 26.48
CA TRP A 48 -8.74 2.49 27.37
C TRP A 48 -8.69 2.06 28.84
N ALA A 49 -9.71 1.32 29.31
CA ALA A 49 -9.78 0.79 30.67
C ALA A 49 -8.66 -0.22 30.99
N LYS A 50 -8.04 -0.82 29.97
CA LYS A 50 -6.88 -1.71 30.09
C LYS A 50 -5.54 -0.97 29.95
N GLY A 51 -5.54 0.34 29.75
CA GLY A 51 -4.34 1.16 29.51
C GLY A 51 -3.72 0.96 28.12
N GLU A 52 -4.46 0.41 27.16
CA GLU A 52 -3.99 0.23 25.79
C GLU A 52 -4.05 1.54 25.00
N LYS A 53 -3.14 1.73 24.02
CA LYS A 53 -3.18 2.90 23.12
C LYS A 53 -4.48 2.89 22.32
N VAL A 54 -5.27 3.95 22.48
CA VAL A 54 -6.49 4.20 21.70
C VAL A 54 -6.17 5.15 20.54
N TYR A 55 -6.45 4.71 19.32
CA TYR A 55 -6.26 5.50 18.10
C TYR A 55 -7.60 6.15 17.69
N THR A 56 -7.63 7.46 17.51
CA THR A 56 -8.82 8.27 17.13
C THR A 56 -9.08 8.32 15.62
N ARG A 57 -8.54 7.41 14.81
CA ARG A 57 -8.81 7.41 13.36
C ARG A 57 -10.25 6.97 13.10
N GLU A 58 -11.08 7.92 12.68
CA GLU A 58 -12.44 7.70 12.18
C GLU A 58 -12.45 6.61 11.11
N LYS A 59 -13.10 5.48 11.41
CA LYS A 59 -13.56 4.54 10.39
C LYS A 59 -15.04 4.79 10.23
N GLU A 60 -15.41 5.59 9.23
CA GLU A 60 -16.79 5.68 8.77
C GLU A 60 -17.25 4.28 8.36
N ARG A 61 -18.15 3.69 9.15
CA ARG A 61 -18.88 2.47 8.78
C ARG A 61 -20.25 2.90 8.33
N ILE A 62 -20.51 2.76 7.04
CA ILE A 62 -21.87 2.84 6.49
C ILE A 62 -22.64 1.62 7.00
N ALA A 63 -23.58 1.83 7.91
CA ALA A 63 -24.54 0.81 8.34
C ALA A 63 -25.85 1.07 7.60
N LEU A 64 -26.18 0.22 6.62
CA LEU A 64 -27.50 0.24 5.99
C LEU A 64 -28.50 -0.40 6.96
N TYR A 65 -29.54 0.36 7.32
CA TYR A 65 -30.67 -0.15 8.08
C TYR A 65 -31.51 -1.03 7.18
N VAL A 66 -31.62 -2.30 7.55
CA VAL A 66 -32.48 -3.30 6.89
C VAL A 66 -33.61 -3.63 7.86
N SER A 67 -34.85 -3.69 7.35
CA SER A 67 -36.01 -4.01 8.18
C SER A 67 -35.87 -5.39 8.83
N GLU A 68 -36.48 -5.60 10.01
CA GLU A 68 -36.44 -6.92 10.67
C GLU A 68 -37.11 -8.02 9.82
N GLU A 69 -38.10 -7.63 8.99
CA GLU A 69 -38.73 -8.55 8.03
C GLU A 69 -37.75 -8.99 6.93
N ASP A 70 -36.93 -8.08 6.42
CA ASP A 70 -35.90 -8.40 5.41
C ASP A 70 -34.73 -9.19 6.00
N LYS A 71 -34.38 -8.95 7.27
CA LYS A 71 -33.43 -9.79 8.01
C LYS A 71 -33.94 -11.22 8.14
N GLN A 72 -35.22 -11.40 8.47
CA GLN A 72 -35.80 -12.72 8.64
C GLN A 72 -35.86 -13.47 7.31
N LYS A 73 -36.27 -12.79 6.22
CA LYS A 73 -36.20 -13.36 4.85
C LYS A 73 -34.79 -13.80 4.47
N TRP A 74 -33.78 -13.03 4.87
CA TRP A 74 -32.37 -13.38 4.66
C TRP A 74 -31.91 -14.56 5.52
N GLN A 75 -32.32 -14.64 6.78
CA GLN A 75 -32.04 -15.78 7.66
C GLN A 75 -32.65 -17.07 7.11
N ASP A 76 -33.94 -17.03 6.74
CA ASP A 76 -34.66 -18.17 6.18
C ASP A 76 -34.05 -18.64 4.85
N PHE A 77 -33.53 -17.71 4.04
CA PHE A 77 -32.79 -18.01 2.81
C PHE A 77 -31.45 -18.71 3.10
N ILE A 78 -30.72 -18.29 4.13
CA ILE A 78 -29.44 -18.89 4.55
C ILE A 78 -29.64 -20.30 5.10
N GLU A 79 -30.71 -20.55 5.87
CA GLU A 79 -30.98 -21.86 6.48
C GLU A 79 -31.44 -22.91 5.46
N LYS A 80 -32.14 -22.50 4.40
CA LYS A 80 -32.65 -23.41 3.36
C LYS A 80 -31.62 -23.83 2.30
N GLN A 81 -30.47 -23.17 2.23
CA GLN A 81 -29.43 -23.51 1.27
C GLN A 81 -28.28 -24.24 1.98
N GLU A 82 -28.16 -25.55 1.73
CA GLU A 82 -26.99 -26.36 2.13
C GLU A 82 -25.68 -25.95 1.43
N SER A 83 -25.69 -24.89 0.62
CA SER A 83 -24.51 -24.36 -0.06
C SER A 83 -23.89 -23.17 0.68
N MET A 84 -22.57 -23.22 0.76
CA MET A 84 -21.67 -22.24 1.38
C MET A 84 -21.98 -20.81 0.89
N THR A 85 -22.70 -20.02 1.69
CA THR A 85 -23.00 -18.62 1.35
C THR A 85 -21.71 -17.80 1.27
N LEU A 86 -21.69 -16.74 0.45
CA LEU A 86 -20.51 -15.86 0.31
C LEU A 86 -20.02 -15.34 1.67
N SER A 87 -20.94 -15.01 2.57
CA SER A 87 -20.63 -14.61 3.96
C SER A 87 -19.98 -15.74 4.78
N LYS A 88 -20.41 -16.99 4.59
CA LYS A 88 -19.79 -18.18 5.22
C LYS A 88 -18.41 -18.44 4.62
N LEU A 89 -18.24 -18.30 3.31
CA LEU A 89 -16.96 -18.38 2.59
C LEU A 89 -15.97 -17.32 3.09
N ILE A 90 -16.39 -16.06 3.18
CA ILE A 90 -15.57 -14.96 3.69
C ILE A 90 -15.21 -15.21 5.15
N ARG A 91 -16.16 -15.60 6.01
CA ARG A 91 -15.87 -15.92 7.42
C ARG A 91 -14.91 -17.10 7.56
N THR A 92 -15.06 -18.15 6.75
CA THR A 92 -14.14 -19.30 6.75
C THR A 92 -12.74 -18.90 6.28
N ALA A 93 -12.62 -18.09 5.21
CA ALA A 93 -11.35 -17.60 4.71
C ALA A 93 -10.65 -16.66 5.72
N VAL A 94 -11.40 -15.77 6.36
CA VAL A 94 -10.89 -14.86 7.39
C VAL A 94 -10.46 -15.64 8.64
N ASN A 95 -11.25 -16.61 9.09
CA ASN A 95 -10.89 -17.46 10.23
C ASN A 95 -9.66 -18.34 9.93
N PHE A 96 -9.52 -18.81 8.70
CA PHE A 96 -8.30 -19.51 8.27
C PHE A 96 -7.09 -18.58 8.38
N TYR A 97 -7.19 -17.34 7.89
CA TYR A 97 -6.09 -16.36 7.94
C TYR A 97 -5.73 -15.93 9.37
N ILE A 98 -6.72 -15.71 10.24
CA ILE A 98 -6.49 -15.33 11.65
C ILE A 98 -5.77 -16.44 12.43
N ASN A 99 -6.10 -17.71 12.14
CA ASN A 99 -5.49 -18.86 12.80
C ASN A 99 -4.21 -19.33 12.11
N PHE A 100 -3.87 -18.78 10.94
CA PHE A 100 -2.62 -19.06 10.25
C PHE A 100 -1.49 -18.25 10.92
N GLN A 101 -0.79 -18.88 11.87
CA GLN A 101 0.48 -18.40 12.41
C GLN A 101 1.62 -18.97 11.55
N PRO A 102 2.26 -18.20 10.65
CA PRO A 102 3.43 -18.70 9.94
C PRO A 102 4.61 -18.72 10.92
N ARG A 103 5.00 -19.90 11.40
CA ARG A 103 6.40 -20.12 11.78
C ARG A 103 7.19 -20.08 10.49
N ILE A 104 7.88 -18.97 10.19
CA ILE A 104 8.79 -18.88 9.04
C ILE A 104 10.10 -19.58 9.45
N PRO A 105 10.42 -20.79 8.94
CA PRO A 105 11.73 -21.38 9.12
C PRO A 105 12.62 -20.97 7.93
N ALA A 106 13.93 -21.05 8.14
CA ALA A 106 14.99 -20.61 7.23
C ALA A 106 14.80 -20.98 5.74
N LEU A 107 15.44 -20.16 4.89
CA LEU A 107 15.33 -20.00 3.43
C LEU A 107 15.11 -21.26 2.54
N GLU A 108 15.45 -22.47 2.96
CA GLU A 108 15.31 -23.69 2.15
C GLU A 108 13.86 -24.11 1.83
N LYS A 109 12.85 -23.51 2.48
CA LYS A 109 11.42 -23.84 2.28
C LYS A 109 10.63 -22.89 1.37
N LEU A 110 11.22 -21.80 0.87
CA LEU A 110 10.50 -20.79 0.08
C LEU A 110 9.92 -21.36 -1.24
N SER A 111 10.65 -22.25 -1.91
CA SER A 111 10.18 -22.94 -3.12
C SER A 111 8.92 -23.78 -2.86
N LYS A 112 8.84 -24.43 -1.70
CA LYS A 112 7.70 -25.26 -1.28
C LYS A 112 6.49 -24.40 -0.90
N VAL A 113 6.72 -23.31 -0.15
CA VAL A 113 5.68 -22.33 0.18
C VAL A 113 5.11 -21.66 -1.07
N SER A 114 5.93 -21.40 -2.09
CA SER A 114 5.41 -20.91 -3.36
C SER A 114 4.56 -21.93 -4.10
N HIS A 115 4.98 -23.19 -4.17
CA HIS A 115 4.17 -24.22 -4.82
C HIS A 115 2.79 -24.28 -4.17
N ASP A 116 2.76 -24.27 -2.83
CA ASP A 116 1.54 -24.32 -2.01
C ASP A 116 0.65 -23.05 -2.15
N LEU A 117 1.23 -21.89 -2.51
CA LEU A 117 0.49 -20.65 -2.79
C LEU A 117 0.07 -20.51 -4.25
N LYS A 118 0.84 -21.06 -5.19
CA LYS A 118 0.62 -20.94 -6.63
C LYS A 118 -0.55 -21.81 -7.09
N GLU A 119 -0.75 -22.96 -6.45
CA GLU A 119 -1.85 -23.88 -6.74
C GLU A 119 -3.24 -23.25 -6.48
N PRO A 120 -3.56 -22.70 -5.28
CA PRO A 120 -4.84 -22.02 -5.05
C PRO A 120 -5.02 -20.77 -5.91
N LEU A 121 -3.93 -20.04 -6.22
CA LEU A 121 -3.99 -18.88 -7.12
C LEU A 121 -4.30 -19.26 -8.57
N THR A 122 -3.72 -20.36 -9.06
CA THR A 122 -4.00 -20.89 -10.40
C THR A 122 -5.47 -21.31 -10.50
N ILE A 123 -6.02 -21.90 -9.43
CA ILE A 123 -7.42 -22.28 -9.34
C ILE A 123 -8.34 -21.04 -9.37
N ILE A 124 -8.06 -20.02 -8.56
CA ILE A 124 -8.83 -18.77 -8.55
C ILE A 124 -8.81 -18.10 -9.93
N LYS A 125 -7.62 -17.99 -10.53
CA LYS A 125 -7.43 -17.45 -11.87
C LYS A 125 -8.21 -18.22 -12.93
N GLY A 126 -8.13 -19.56 -12.90
CA GLY A 126 -8.83 -20.43 -13.84
C GLY A 126 -10.35 -20.34 -13.72
N PHE A 127 -10.91 -20.38 -12.51
CA PHE A 127 -12.35 -20.24 -12.32
C PHE A 127 -12.86 -18.84 -12.66
N SER A 128 -12.15 -17.78 -12.28
CA SER A 128 -12.51 -16.42 -12.68
C SER A 128 -12.51 -16.27 -14.20
N GLN A 129 -11.52 -16.82 -14.90
CA GLN A 129 -11.47 -16.82 -16.36
C GLN A 129 -12.65 -17.59 -16.98
N LEU A 130 -12.94 -18.81 -16.49
CA LEU A 130 -14.05 -19.63 -16.97
C LEU A 130 -15.41 -18.94 -16.77
N LEU A 131 -15.59 -18.21 -15.67
CA LEU A 131 -16.80 -17.43 -15.42
C LEU A 131 -16.91 -16.24 -16.38
N LEU A 132 -15.80 -15.53 -16.61
CA LEU A 132 -15.75 -14.42 -17.56
C LEU A 132 -15.95 -14.85 -19.01
N ASP A 133 -15.53 -16.05 -19.39
CA ASP A 133 -15.62 -16.53 -20.78
C ASP A 133 -16.97 -17.19 -21.07
N ASN A 134 -17.43 -18.10 -20.20
CA ASN A 134 -18.60 -18.93 -20.49
C ASN A 134 -19.92 -18.33 -19.99
N TYR A 135 -19.87 -17.43 -19.01
CA TYR A 135 -21.06 -16.86 -18.38
C TYR A 135 -21.17 -15.35 -18.54
N ARG A 136 -20.27 -14.73 -19.32
CA ARG A 136 -20.21 -13.27 -19.54
C ARG A 136 -21.56 -12.64 -19.83
N THR A 137 -22.33 -13.22 -20.74
CA THR A 137 -23.61 -12.66 -21.19
C THR A 137 -24.75 -12.87 -20.20
N ARG A 138 -24.54 -13.72 -19.18
CA ARG A 138 -25.53 -14.08 -18.15
C ARG A 138 -25.22 -13.46 -16.78
N LEU A 139 -24.04 -12.89 -16.61
CA LEU A 139 -23.61 -12.25 -15.37
C LEU A 139 -24.00 -10.78 -15.38
N ASP A 140 -24.44 -10.29 -14.23
CA ASP A 140 -24.65 -8.85 -14.02
C ASP A 140 -23.33 -8.07 -14.26
N PRO A 141 -23.36 -6.88 -14.88
CA PRO A 141 -22.15 -6.09 -15.16
C PRO A 141 -21.29 -5.78 -13.93
N GLU A 142 -21.89 -5.56 -12.77
CA GLU A 142 -21.16 -5.31 -11.52
C GLU A 142 -20.45 -6.59 -11.04
N VAL A 143 -21.11 -7.74 -11.19
CA VAL A 143 -20.53 -9.05 -10.88
C VAL A 143 -19.37 -9.38 -11.82
N GLN A 144 -19.51 -9.06 -13.12
CA GLN A 144 -18.42 -9.22 -14.09
C GLN A 144 -17.20 -8.36 -13.71
N ALA A 145 -17.42 -7.10 -13.31
CA ALA A 145 -16.35 -6.20 -12.89
C ALA A 145 -15.60 -6.76 -11.67
N LYS A 146 -16.31 -7.33 -10.69
CA LYS A 146 -15.69 -7.95 -9.51
C LYS A 146 -14.94 -9.24 -9.85
N ILE A 147 -15.47 -10.09 -10.72
CA ILE A 147 -14.75 -11.31 -11.16
C ILE A 147 -13.49 -10.92 -11.92
N LYS A 148 -13.54 -9.88 -12.76
CA LYS A 148 -12.36 -9.32 -13.43
C LYS A 148 -11.35 -8.77 -12.44
N GLU A 149 -11.78 -8.04 -11.42
CA GLU A 149 -10.90 -7.54 -10.36
C GLU A 149 -10.21 -8.68 -9.60
N ILE A 150 -10.94 -9.77 -9.29
CA ILE A 150 -10.38 -10.97 -8.66
C ILE A 150 -9.33 -11.62 -9.57
N PHE A 151 -9.62 -11.74 -10.86
CA PHE A 151 -8.70 -12.28 -11.85
C PHE A 151 -7.41 -11.44 -11.92
N ASP A 152 -7.55 -10.13 -12.08
CA ASP A 152 -6.42 -9.19 -12.17
C ASP A 152 -5.56 -9.22 -10.88
N LYS A 153 -6.20 -9.25 -9.70
CA LYS A 153 -5.51 -9.39 -8.40
C LYS A 153 -4.81 -10.74 -8.24
N SER A 154 -5.37 -11.82 -8.79
CA SER A 154 -4.73 -13.15 -8.75
C SER A 154 -3.43 -13.17 -9.59
N ILE A 155 -3.44 -12.54 -10.77
CA ILE A 155 -2.24 -12.39 -11.61
C ILE A 155 -1.19 -11.53 -10.89
N TYR A 156 -1.63 -10.42 -10.29
CA TYR A 156 -0.74 -9.56 -9.51
C TYR A 156 -0.03 -10.34 -8.40
N LEU A 157 -0.76 -11.11 -7.59
CA LEU A 157 -0.18 -11.89 -6.49
C LEU A 157 0.72 -13.03 -6.99
N GLU A 158 0.34 -13.72 -8.07
CA GLU A 158 1.18 -14.74 -8.71
C GLU A 158 2.54 -14.16 -9.13
N ASN A 159 2.53 -12.94 -9.69
CA ASN A 159 3.75 -12.24 -10.09
C ASN A 159 4.57 -11.77 -8.88
N GLN A 160 3.95 -11.33 -7.78
CA GLN A 160 4.67 -11.01 -6.55
C GLN A 160 5.34 -12.24 -5.95
N ILE A 161 4.67 -13.40 -5.97
CA ILE A 161 5.25 -14.66 -5.48
C ILE A 161 6.43 -15.09 -6.35
N LYS A 162 6.30 -15.05 -7.68
CA LYS A 162 7.42 -15.32 -8.60
C LYS A 162 8.61 -14.41 -8.31
N LYS A 163 8.33 -13.12 -8.16
CA LYS A 163 9.33 -12.11 -7.82
C LYS A 163 10.06 -12.43 -6.51
N ILE A 164 9.35 -12.76 -5.43
CA ILE A 164 9.96 -13.13 -4.13
C ILE A 164 10.84 -14.39 -4.21
N LEU A 165 10.48 -15.36 -5.07
CA LEU A 165 11.26 -16.59 -5.23
C LEU A 165 12.48 -16.43 -6.11
N GLU A 166 12.34 -15.63 -7.17
CA GLU A 166 13.44 -15.23 -8.04
C GLU A 166 14.44 -14.35 -7.25
N GLU A 167 13.95 -13.56 -6.29
CA GLU A 167 14.72 -12.73 -5.35
C GLU A 167 15.29 -13.49 -4.14
N GLY A 168 14.94 -14.77 -3.94
CA GLY A 168 15.46 -15.61 -2.85
C GLY A 168 16.92 -16.06 -3.01
N GLY A 169 17.61 -15.58 -4.06
CA GLY A 169 18.95 -16.01 -4.43
C GLY A 169 19.87 -14.88 -4.92
N SER A 170 19.72 -13.63 -4.48
CA SER A 170 20.79 -12.60 -4.51
C SER A 170 20.32 -11.29 -3.84
N GLU A 171 21.29 -10.50 -3.35
CA GLU A 171 21.19 -9.26 -2.55
C GLU A 171 19.91 -8.40 -2.72
N ASN A 172 19.34 -7.95 -1.59
CA ASN A 172 18.20 -7.02 -1.44
C ASN A 172 17.76 -6.31 -2.75
N PRO A 173 16.61 -6.68 -3.35
CA PRO A 173 16.17 -6.08 -4.59
C PRO A 173 15.79 -4.61 -4.33
N SER A 174 16.46 -3.69 -5.02
CA SER A 174 16.16 -2.27 -4.95
C SER A 174 14.69 -2.01 -5.27
N LEU A 175 13.96 -1.31 -4.42
CA LEU A 175 12.54 -0.99 -4.66
C LEU A 175 12.36 -0.20 -5.97
N TYR A 176 13.37 0.59 -6.33
CA TYR A 176 13.47 1.31 -7.59
C TYR A 176 14.90 1.19 -8.15
N ASP A 177 15.03 1.09 -9.46
CA ASP A 177 16.32 1.03 -10.14
C ASP A 177 16.94 2.44 -10.29
N VAL A 178 16.09 3.46 -10.50
CA VAL A 178 16.50 4.86 -10.70
C VAL A 178 15.80 5.78 -9.69
N PHE A 179 16.57 6.65 -9.05
CA PHE A 179 16.05 7.80 -8.29
C PHE A 179 16.32 9.09 -9.05
N ILE A 180 15.37 10.01 -9.03
CA ILE A 180 15.49 11.35 -9.61
C ILE A 180 15.31 12.36 -8.48
N VAL A 181 16.28 13.25 -8.30
CA VAL A 181 16.29 14.25 -7.23
C VAL A 181 16.40 15.63 -7.88
N ASP A 182 15.29 16.36 -7.89
CA ASP A 182 15.14 17.64 -8.57
C ASP A 182 13.95 18.38 -7.95
N ASP A 183 14.05 19.69 -7.72
CA ASP A 183 12.94 20.49 -7.17
C ASP A 183 11.91 20.88 -8.24
N ASP A 184 12.29 20.82 -9.52
CA ASP A 184 11.36 20.98 -10.62
C ASP A 184 10.52 19.73 -10.85
N SER A 185 9.29 19.76 -10.33
CA SER A 185 8.30 18.69 -10.50
C SER A 185 8.08 18.26 -11.96
N ALA A 186 8.21 19.17 -12.93
CA ALA A 186 8.04 18.83 -14.35
C ALA A 186 9.20 17.95 -14.85
N THR A 187 10.44 18.30 -14.48
CA THR A 187 11.62 17.49 -14.77
C THR A 187 11.53 16.11 -14.10
N VAL A 188 11.09 16.06 -12.83
CA VAL A 188 10.89 14.81 -12.09
C VAL A 188 9.88 13.90 -12.80
N GLU A 189 8.70 14.43 -13.13
CA GLU A 189 7.63 13.67 -13.78
C GLU A 189 8.05 13.17 -15.15
N LEU A 190 8.72 14.02 -15.93
CA LEU A 190 9.21 13.70 -17.27
C LEU A 190 10.23 12.56 -17.25
N LEU A 191 11.26 12.65 -16.39
CA LEU A 191 12.29 11.61 -16.26
C LEU A 191 11.71 10.31 -15.71
N THR A 192 10.82 10.42 -14.71
CA THR A 192 10.16 9.24 -14.13
C THR A 192 9.35 8.49 -15.20
N SER A 193 8.55 9.22 -15.99
CA SER A 193 7.75 8.67 -17.08
C SER A 193 8.61 8.02 -18.15
N TYR A 194 9.74 8.64 -18.51
CA TYR A 194 10.69 8.10 -19.49
C TYR A 194 11.24 6.72 -19.07
N PHE A 195 11.67 6.56 -17.82
CA PHE A 195 12.19 5.27 -17.33
C PHE A 195 11.07 4.24 -17.19
N GLN A 196 9.90 4.62 -16.69
CA GLN A 196 8.74 3.73 -16.57
C GLN A 196 8.29 3.19 -17.93
N PHE A 197 8.28 4.03 -18.98
CA PHE A 197 7.98 3.60 -20.35
C PHE A 197 8.98 2.54 -20.86
N LYS A 198 10.23 2.59 -20.39
CA LYS A 198 11.27 1.59 -20.68
C LYS A 198 11.24 0.37 -19.75
N GLY A 199 10.21 0.24 -18.89
CA GLY A 199 10.06 -0.86 -17.94
C GLY A 199 10.99 -0.79 -16.72
N ILE A 200 11.65 0.35 -16.51
CA ILE A 200 12.59 0.59 -15.41
C ILE A 200 11.83 1.21 -14.25
N LYS A 201 12.03 0.73 -13.03
CA LYS A 201 11.37 1.31 -11.86
C LYS A 201 12.09 2.60 -11.47
N ALA A 202 11.41 3.73 -11.63
CA ALA A 202 11.92 5.03 -11.23
C ALA A 202 11.07 5.67 -10.13
N LYS A 203 11.71 6.40 -9.22
CA LYS A 203 11.06 7.25 -8.21
C LYS A 203 11.65 8.66 -8.25
N GLY A 204 10.78 9.66 -8.19
CA GLY A 204 11.14 11.07 -8.05
C GLY A 204 11.10 11.56 -6.61
N LEU A 205 12.03 12.46 -6.24
CA LEU A 205 12.09 13.18 -4.98
C LEU A 205 12.23 14.69 -5.27
N GLY A 206 11.34 15.50 -4.69
CA GLY A 206 11.23 16.95 -4.93
C GLY A 206 12.22 17.84 -4.16
N GLY A 207 13.27 17.26 -3.54
CA GLY A 207 14.13 17.97 -2.57
C GLY A 207 13.63 17.90 -1.12
N GLY A 208 14.54 18.06 -0.15
CA GLY A 208 14.24 18.11 1.29
C GLY A 208 15.04 17.14 2.20
N ASP A 209 14.77 17.18 3.50
CA ASP A 209 15.58 16.61 4.60
C ASP A 209 15.59 15.07 4.76
N ASP A 210 15.03 14.29 3.83
CA ASP A 210 14.93 12.82 3.98
C ASP A 210 15.52 12.01 2.81
N ILE A 211 16.23 12.63 1.87
CA ILE A 211 16.79 11.94 0.68
C ILE A 211 17.71 10.77 1.08
N ILE A 212 18.64 10.98 2.02
CA ILE A 212 19.58 9.92 2.43
C ILE A 212 18.86 8.72 3.06
N LYS A 213 17.81 8.98 3.84
CA LYS A 213 17.01 7.93 4.47
C LYS A 213 16.28 7.13 3.41
N GLU A 214 15.63 7.79 2.46
CA GLU A 214 14.96 7.13 1.35
C GLU A 214 15.91 6.30 0.48
N LEU A 215 17.12 6.81 0.20
CA LEU A 215 18.13 6.08 -0.55
C LEU A 215 18.58 4.81 0.19
N LYS A 216 18.68 4.84 1.52
CA LYS A 216 19.02 3.66 2.33
C LYS A 216 17.92 2.62 2.34
N GLU A 217 16.66 3.04 2.33
CA GLU A 217 15.51 2.13 2.30
C GLU A 217 15.31 1.51 0.90
N ALA A 218 15.50 2.30 -0.16
CA ALA A 218 15.22 1.87 -1.53
C ALA A 218 16.42 1.24 -2.25
N ASN A 219 17.64 1.55 -1.83
CA ASN A 219 18.91 1.07 -2.39
C ASN A 219 18.99 1.13 -3.93
N PRO A 220 18.74 2.28 -4.58
CA PRO A 220 18.69 2.36 -6.03
C PRO A 220 20.04 2.12 -6.69
N LYS A 221 20.03 1.71 -7.96
CA LYS A 221 21.26 1.49 -8.73
C LYS A 221 21.82 2.81 -9.28
N VAL A 222 20.94 3.71 -9.70
CA VAL A 222 21.28 5.01 -10.30
C VAL A 222 20.51 6.14 -9.62
N ILE A 223 21.18 7.27 -9.42
CA ILE A 223 20.59 8.55 -9.01
C ILE A 223 20.87 9.57 -10.12
N LEU A 224 19.81 10.23 -10.57
CA LEU A 224 19.86 11.47 -11.34
C LEU A 224 19.65 12.63 -10.38
N LEU A 225 20.63 13.50 -10.25
CA LEU A 225 20.67 14.53 -9.21
C LEU A 225 20.84 15.93 -9.82
N ASP A 226 19.92 16.85 -9.54
CA ASP A 226 20.20 18.27 -9.83
C ASP A 226 21.25 18.80 -8.86
N VAL A 227 22.10 19.68 -9.39
CA VAL A 227 23.08 20.44 -8.63
C VAL A 227 22.42 21.61 -7.90
N ILE A 228 21.48 22.29 -8.58
CA ILE A 228 20.79 23.46 -8.03
C ILE A 228 19.51 22.95 -7.39
N LEU A 229 19.50 22.83 -6.06
CA LEU A 229 18.29 22.59 -5.27
C LEU A 229 18.15 23.72 -4.23
N PRO A 230 16.91 24.08 -3.83
CA PRO A 230 16.66 25.23 -2.97
C PRO A 230 17.21 25.08 -1.54
N GLU A 231 17.23 23.85 -1.01
CA GLU A 231 17.59 23.59 0.40
C GLU A 231 18.93 22.88 0.55
N ILE A 232 19.38 22.16 -0.48
CA ILE A 232 20.55 21.26 -0.43
C ILE A 232 21.45 21.56 -1.62
N ASP A 233 22.76 21.64 -1.38
CA ASP A 233 23.73 21.71 -2.47
C ASP A 233 23.93 20.30 -3.06
N GLY A 234 23.55 20.10 -4.33
CA GLY A 234 23.62 18.80 -4.99
C GLY A 234 25.04 18.22 -5.05
N PHE A 235 26.08 19.07 -5.11
CA PHE A 235 27.46 18.59 -5.03
C PHE A 235 27.78 18.03 -3.64
N LYS A 236 27.33 18.71 -2.58
CA LYS A 236 27.52 18.22 -1.20
C LYS A 236 26.75 16.94 -0.96
N LEU A 237 25.52 16.83 -1.46
CA LEU A 237 24.71 15.62 -1.36
C LEU A 237 25.40 14.44 -2.07
N CYS A 238 25.91 14.64 -3.29
CA CYS A 238 26.66 13.62 -4.00
C CYS A 238 27.86 13.14 -3.19
N LYS A 239 28.66 14.06 -2.66
CA LYS A 239 29.82 13.74 -1.81
C LYS A 239 29.40 12.97 -0.56
N GLN A 240 28.29 13.34 0.07
CA GLN A 240 27.76 12.64 1.24
C GLN A 240 27.35 11.19 0.89
N ILE A 241 26.68 10.97 -0.24
CA ILE A 241 26.28 9.64 -0.71
C ILE A 241 27.52 8.79 -1.04
N LYS A 242 28.51 9.36 -1.74
CA LYS A 242 29.75 8.65 -2.12
C LYS A 242 30.68 8.33 -0.94
N THR A 243 30.57 9.08 0.15
CA THR A 243 31.33 8.80 1.37
C THR A 243 30.61 7.87 2.35
N ASP A 244 29.30 7.66 2.21
CA ASP A 244 28.54 6.70 3.00
C ASP A 244 28.80 5.26 2.51
N LYS A 245 29.30 4.38 3.39
CA LYS A 245 29.64 2.99 3.06
C LYS A 245 28.47 2.17 2.54
N ALA A 246 27.24 2.50 2.92
CA ALA A 246 26.04 1.80 2.48
C ALA A 246 25.58 2.26 1.09
N LEU A 247 25.92 3.50 0.68
CA LEU A 247 25.38 4.14 -0.52
C LEU A 247 26.44 4.40 -1.61
N ASN A 248 27.73 4.29 -1.29
CA ASN A 248 28.81 4.68 -2.20
C ASN A 248 28.87 3.89 -3.51
N LYS A 249 28.25 2.70 -3.57
CA LYS A 249 28.14 1.88 -4.78
C LYS A 249 27.12 2.41 -5.77
N ILE A 250 26.17 3.23 -5.32
CA ILE A 250 25.14 3.81 -6.16
C ILE A 250 25.77 4.73 -7.20
N LYS A 251 25.33 4.60 -8.46
CA LYS A 251 25.79 5.45 -9.55
C LYS A 251 25.10 6.80 -9.51
N ILE A 252 25.86 7.89 -9.60
CA ILE A 252 25.30 9.24 -9.50
C ILE A 252 25.65 10.01 -10.76
N PHE A 253 24.63 10.51 -11.46
CA PHE A 253 24.78 11.39 -12.60
C PHE A 253 24.10 12.71 -12.31
N PHE A 254 24.82 13.82 -12.49
CA PHE A 254 24.18 15.13 -12.39
C PHE A 254 23.25 15.37 -13.58
N VAL A 255 22.11 16.02 -13.36
CA VAL A 255 21.22 16.50 -14.41
C VAL A 255 20.94 17.96 -14.13
N THR A 256 21.63 18.87 -14.81
CA THR A 256 21.69 20.28 -14.34
C THR A 256 21.80 21.31 -15.45
N ALA A 257 21.37 22.53 -15.16
CA ALA A 257 21.58 23.71 -16.01
C ALA A 257 22.93 24.42 -15.73
N VAL A 258 23.69 23.98 -14.72
CA VAL A 258 25.04 24.49 -14.44
C VAL A 258 25.95 24.22 -15.63
N PRO A 259 26.77 25.19 -16.09
CA PRO A 259 27.67 24.97 -17.22
C PRO A 259 28.63 23.80 -16.98
N GLY A 260 28.86 22.98 -18.01
CA GLY A 260 29.70 21.77 -17.91
C GLY A 260 31.09 22.02 -17.32
N TYR A 261 31.74 23.15 -17.65
CA TYR A 261 33.06 23.48 -17.11
C TYR A 261 33.08 23.69 -15.58
N GLU A 262 31.94 24.03 -14.98
CA GLU A 262 31.81 24.14 -13.51
C GLU A 262 31.57 22.78 -12.89
N VAL A 263 30.75 21.94 -13.53
CA VAL A 263 30.53 20.55 -13.12
C VAL A 263 31.84 19.77 -13.18
N ASP A 264 32.62 19.91 -14.26
CA ASP A 264 33.92 19.25 -14.45
C ASP A 264 34.89 19.52 -13.30
N LYS A 265 34.94 20.76 -12.78
CA LYS A 265 35.77 21.14 -11.62
C LYS A 265 35.36 20.43 -10.32
N LYS A 266 34.11 19.95 -10.24
CA LYS A 266 33.54 19.28 -9.07
C LYS A 266 33.46 17.76 -9.22
N MET A 267 33.64 17.21 -10.41
CA MET A 267 33.54 15.76 -10.66
C MET A 267 34.50 14.94 -9.80
N GLU A 268 35.78 15.34 -9.71
CA GLU A 268 36.78 14.62 -8.91
C GLU A 268 36.47 14.70 -7.40
N GLU A 269 36.08 15.88 -6.90
CA GLU A 269 35.76 16.11 -5.50
C GLU A 269 34.52 15.32 -5.05
N THR A 270 33.52 15.22 -5.91
CA THR A 270 32.23 14.58 -5.62
C THR A 270 32.21 13.09 -5.93
N GLN A 271 33.15 12.60 -6.74
CA GLN A 271 33.21 11.23 -7.25
C GLN A 271 31.95 10.80 -8.01
N ALA A 272 31.25 11.75 -8.63
CA ALA A 272 30.11 11.45 -9.50
C ALA A 272 30.54 10.63 -10.74
N ASP A 273 29.62 9.85 -11.28
CA ASP A 273 29.88 8.95 -12.42
C ASP A 273 29.68 9.63 -13.78
N GLY A 274 29.09 10.83 -13.81
CA GLY A 274 28.93 11.66 -15.01
C GLY A 274 27.92 12.79 -14.82
N TYR A 275 27.58 13.48 -15.90
CA TYR A 275 26.52 14.49 -15.91
C TYR A 275 25.83 14.61 -17.27
N PHE A 276 24.62 15.17 -17.25
CA PHE A 276 23.81 15.56 -18.40
C PHE A 276 23.42 17.03 -18.23
N LEU A 277 23.63 17.83 -19.27
CA LEU A 277 23.30 19.26 -19.24
C LEU A 277 21.87 19.49 -19.70
N LYS A 278 21.10 20.28 -18.95
CA LYS A 278 19.78 20.76 -19.36
C LYS A 278 19.97 21.91 -20.39
N PRO A 279 19.26 21.90 -21.53
CA PRO A 279 18.39 20.83 -22.03
C PRO A 279 19.19 19.66 -22.62
N PHE A 280 18.73 18.43 -22.39
CA PHE A 280 19.33 17.20 -22.94
C PHE A 280 18.35 16.45 -23.83
N ASP A 281 18.89 15.60 -24.71
CA ASP A 281 18.13 14.60 -25.44
C ASP A 281 18.02 13.31 -24.61
N PHE A 282 16.84 12.69 -24.53
CA PHE A 282 16.63 11.43 -23.80
C PHE A 282 17.55 10.30 -24.26
N SER A 283 17.96 10.30 -25.53
CA SER A 283 18.93 9.34 -26.08
C SER A 283 20.27 9.37 -25.35
N GLN A 284 20.64 10.49 -24.72
CA GLN A 284 21.84 10.58 -23.88
C GLN A 284 21.72 9.69 -22.63
N LEU A 285 20.50 9.46 -22.14
CA LEU A 285 20.25 8.63 -20.96
C LEU A 285 20.27 7.12 -21.26
N ASP A 286 20.28 6.70 -22.53
CA ASP A 286 20.30 5.28 -22.89
C ASP A 286 21.54 4.54 -22.37
N GLY A 287 22.67 5.25 -22.23
CA GLY A 287 23.90 4.70 -21.68
C GLY A 287 23.78 4.25 -20.22
N LEU A 288 22.75 4.70 -19.50
CA LEU A 288 22.51 4.32 -18.10
C LEU A 288 22.06 2.87 -17.94
N LYS A 289 21.52 2.25 -19.00
CA LYS A 289 21.06 0.85 -18.98
C LYS A 289 22.12 -0.15 -18.52
N LYS A 290 23.40 0.15 -18.72
CA LYS A 290 24.50 -0.74 -18.27
C LYS A 290 24.63 -0.83 -16.74
N TYR A 291 23.97 0.06 -16.00
CA TYR A 291 23.96 0.09 -14.54
C TYR A 291 22.64 -0.42 -13.94
N LEU A 292 21.62 -0.73 -14.78
CA LEU A 292 20.27 -1.12 -14.37
C LEU A 292 20.06 -2.61 -14.64
#